data_AF-A0A933PSW1-F1
#
_entry.id   AF-A0A933PSW1-F1
#
_cell.length_a   1.000
_cell.length_b   1.000
_cell.length_c   1.000
_cell.angle_alpha   90.00
_cell.angle_beta   90.00
_cell.angle_gamma   90.00
#
_symmetry.space_group_name_H-M   'P 1'
#
loop_
_entity.id
_entity.type
_entity.pdbx_description
1 polymer ?
#
loop_
_entity_poly.entity_id
_entity_poly.type
_entity_poly.pdbx_seq_one_letter_code
_entity_poly.pdbx_strand_id
1 'polypeptide(L)'
;MDKPAITSPTSAPEQNSKFSVTFKDVGAKNYEVSLELCTKYKNNGINPCLGGKNYAIENGVLTATDNGKMEVKNGLITITSDFPIVYEDSMGYSVIAKKEGLLNDGITPYFLTNSDSNGFVKK
;
A
#
# COMPACT_ATOMS: atom_id res chain seq x y z
N MET A 1 1.63 -15.97 -9.16
CA MET A 1 2.38 -15.19 -8.16
C MET A 1 1.53 -15.12 -6.90
N ASP A 2 2.13 -15.34 -5.74
CA ASP A 2 1.43 -15.25 -4.46
C ASP A 2 0.88 -13.83 -4.21
N LYS A 3 -0.08 -13.72 -3.30
CA LYS A 3 -0.70 -12.45 -2.90
C LYS A 3 0.16 -11.74 -1.84
N PRO A 4 0.44 -10.43 -1.97
CA PRO A 4 1.24 -9.67 -1.00
C PRO A 4 0.42 -9.36 0.25
N ALA A 5 0.16 -10.39 1.07
CA ALA A 5 -0.74 -10.29 2.21
C ALA A 5 -0.30 -9.22 3.21
N ILE A 6 -1.18 -8.28 3.53
CA ILE A 6 -0.96 -7.26 4.56
C ILE A 6 -1.06 -7.96 5.92
N THR A 7 0.02 -7.90 6.68
CA THR A 7 0.17 -8.53 8.00
C THR A 7 0.07 -7.53 9.15
N SER A 8 0.29 -6.24 8.87
CA SER A 8 0.15 -5.14 9.82
C SER A 8 -0.21 -3.85 9.06
N PRO A 9 -1.08 -2.99 9.60
CA PRO A 9 -1.73 -3.11 10.92
C PRO A 9 -2.89 -4.13 10.94
N THR A 10 -3.12 -4.77 12.09
CA THR A 10 -4.24 -5.71 12.31
C THR A 10 -5.47 -5.04 12.95
N SER A 11 -5.31 -3.82 13.43
CA SER A 11 -6.36 -2.97 13.99
C SER A 11 -6.19 -1.54 13.50
N ALA A 12 -7.24 -0.72 13.63
CA ALA A 12 -7.19 0.68 13.27
C ALA A 12 -6.03 1.40 13.99
N PRO A 13 -5.10 2.05 13.27
CA PRO A 13 -4.06 2.88 13.88
C PRO A 13 -4.64 4.06 14.66
N GLU A 14 -3.92 4.50 15.69
CA GLU A 14 -4.26 5.70 16.45
C GLU A 14 -4.22 6.96 15.58
N GLN A 15 -5.06 7.95 15.88
CA GLN A 15 -5.04 9.24 15.19
C GLN A 15 -3.69 9.94 15.39
N ASN A 16 -3.17 10.56 14.33
CA ASN A 16 -1.84 11.18 14.26
C ASN A 16 -0.66 10.20 14.39
N SER A 17 -0.90 8.89 14.41
CA SER A 17 0.17 7.91 14.26
C SER A 17 0.83 8.05 12.89
N LYS A 18 2.08 7.63 12.80
CA LYS A 18 2.84 7.62 11.55
C LYS A 18 2.39 6.46 10.66
N PHE A 19 2.40 6.67 9.35
CA PHE A 19 2.15 5.59 8.40
C PHE A 19 3.15 4.45 8.59
N SER A 20 2.61 3.24 8.74
CA SER A 20 3.34 1.99 8.74
C SER A 20 2.46 0.90 8.14
N VAL A 21 3.03 0.10 7.25
CA VAL A 21 2.39 -1.11 6.71
C VAL A 21 3.44 -2.20 6.53
N THR A 22 3.07 -3.43 6.87
CA THR A 22 3.92 -4.61 6.66
C THR A 22 3.16 -5.64 5.85
N PHE A 23 3.77 -6.15 4.79
CA PHE A 23 3.17 -7.16 3.92
C PHE A 23 4.18 -8.22 3.49
N LYS A 24 3.66 -9.37 3.05
CA LYS A 24 4.48 -10.49 2.57
C LYS A 24 5.17 -10.15 1.25
N ASP A 25 6.48 -10.32 1.18
CA ASP A 25 7.23 -10.30 -0.07
C ASP A 25 6.89 -11.56 -0.89
N VAL A 26 6.42 -11.36 -2.11
CA VAL A 26 6.03 -12.42 -3.04
C VAL A 26 7.02 -12.58 -4.21
N GLY A 27 8.20 -11.97 -4.09
CA GLY A 27 9.23 -11.97 -5.12
C GLY A 27 8.85 -11.16 -6.36
N ALA A 28 7.99 -10.14 -6.19
CA ALA A 28 7.73 -9.16 -7.23
C ALA A 28 8.86 -8.14 -7.27
N LYS A 29 9.19 -7.65 -8.47
CA LYS A 29 10.19 -6.59 -8.64
C LYS A 29 9.63 -5.22 -8.23
N ASN A 30 8.34 -5.04 -8.46
CA ASN A 30 7.67 -3.77 -8.24
C ASN A 30 6.46 -3.93 -7.32
N TYR A 31 6.26 -2.94 -6.44
CA TYR A 31 5.09 -2.85 -5.58
C TYR A 31 4.50 -1.44 -5.63
N GLU A 32 3.18 -1.35 -5.59
CA GLU A 32 2.46 -0.10 -5.33
C GLU A 32 1.73 -0.24 -4.01
N VAL A 33 1.95 0.72 -3.11
CA VAL A 33 1.36 0.72 -1.78
C VAL A 33 0.61 2.02 -1.58
N SER A 34 -0.69 1.94 -1.32
CA SER A 34 -1.53 3.11 -1.09
C SER A 34 -2.12 3.10 0.32
N LEU A 35 -2.17 4.30 0.89
CA LEU A 35 -2.98 4.67 2.03
C LEU A 35 -4.10 5.57 1.51
N GLU A 36 -5.34 5.21 1.78
CA GLU A 36 -6.53 6.02 1.50
C GLU A 36 -7.13 6.49 2.82
N LEU A 37 -7.38 7.80 2.93
CA LEU A 37 -7.97 8.43 4.11
C LEU A 37 -9.31 9.06 3.72
N CYS A 38 -10.38 8.56 4.33
CA CYS A 38 -11.73 9.01 4.06
C CYS A 38 -12.24 9.98 5.14
N THR A 39 -12.85 11.05 4.67
CA THR A 39 -13.57 12.04 5.47
C THR A 39 -15.08 11.79 5.40
N LYS A 40 -15.88 12.45 6.24
CA LYS A 40 -17.34 12.30 6.11
C LYS A 40 -17.82 12.90 4.79
N TYR A 41 -18.76 12.22 4.12
CA TYR A 41 -19.39 12.77 2.92
C TYR A 41 -20.03 14.12 3.25
N LYS A 42 -19.55 15.18 2.61
CA LYS A 42 -20.20 16.49 2.62
C LYS A 42 -20.99 16.58 1.31
N ASN A 43 -22.21 17.11 1.33
CA ASN A 43 -23.08 17.27 0.15
C ASN A 43 -22.56 18.31 -0.88
N ASN A 44 -21.25 18.39 -1.06
CA ASN A 44 -20.56 19.31 -1.96
C ASN A 44 -20.02 18.61 -3.22
N GLY A 45 -20.32 17.31 -3.42
CA GLY A 45 -19.89 16.54 -4.59
C GLY A 45 -18.43 16.10 -4.56
N ILE A 46 -17.71 16.28 -3.44
CA ILE A 46 -16.32 15.86 -3.30
C ILE A 46 -16.27 14.40 -2.84
N ASN A 47 -15.42 13.59 -3.49
CA ASN A 47 -15.16 12.23 -3.05
C ASN A 47 -14.50 12.24 -1.65
N PRO A 48 -15.11 11.58 -0.64
CA PRO A 48 -14.62 11.62 0.74
C PRO A 48 -13.23 11.01 0.92
N CYS A 49 -12.78 10.13 0.02
CA CYS A 49 -11.58 9.30 0.14
C CYS A 49 -10.38 9.79 -0.71
N LEU A 50 -10.32 11.08 -1.05
CA LEU A 50 -9.21 11.66 -1.81
C LEU A 50 -7.95 11.95 -0.96
N GLY A 51 -8.00 11.74 0.35
CA GLY A 51 -6.84 11.89 1.23
C GLY A 51 -5.94 10.66 1.22
N GLY A 52 -4.69 10.82 1.64
CA GLY A 52 -3.75 9.71 1.84
C GLY A 52 -2.43 9.86 1.11
N LYS A 53 -1.77 8.72 0.82
CA LYS A 53 -0.40 8.70 0.31
C LYS A 53 -0.12 7.43 -0.49
N ASN A 54 0.66 7.56 -1.55
CA ASN A 54 1.14 6.43 -2.36
C ASN A 54 2.65 6.29 -2.25
N TYR A 55 3.10 5.05 -2.25
CA TYR A 55 4.49 4.62 -2.25
C TYR A 55 4.68 3.61 -3.37
N ALA A 56 5.81 3.68 -4.06
CA ALA A 56 6.20 2.68 -5.05
C ALA A 56 7.51 2.04 -4.63
N ILE A 57 7.65 0.74 -4.84
CA ILE A 57 8.94 0.05 -4.78
C ILE A 57 9.24 -0.38 -6.20
N GLU A 58 10.38 0.04 -6.74
CA GLU A 58 10.84 -0.33 -8.08
C GLU A 58 12.23 -0.94 -7.99
N ASN A 59 12.36 -2.19 -8.44
CA ASN A 59 13.62 -2.94 -8.35
C ASN A 59 14.25 -2.92 -6.94
N GLY A 60 13.41 -3.02 -5.90
CA GLY A 60 13.84 -3.01 -4.50
C GLY A 60 14.21 -1.62 -3.95
N VAL A 61 13.94 -0.54 -4.69
CA VAL A 61 14.13 0.84 -4.23
C VAL A 61 12.79 1.47 -3.93
N LEU A 62 12.61 2.00 -2.71
CA LEU A 62 11.42 2.76 -2.34
C LEU A 62 11.48 4.16 -2.97
N THR A 63 10.46 4.48 -3.76
CA THR A 63 10.15 5.84 -4.21
C THR A 63 9.06 6.41 -3.32
N ALA A 64 9.45 7.36 -2.49
CA ALA A 64 8.56 8.10 -1.60
C ALA A 64 8.79 9.59 -1.77
N THR A 65 7.72 10.39 -1.72
CA THR A 65 7.80 11.87 -1.77
C THR A 65 7.99 12.49 -0.39
N ASP A 66 8.08 11.67 0.66
CA ASP A 66 8.33 12.02 2.05
C ASP A 66 9.56 11.25 2.58
N ASN A 67 9.86 11.35 3.87
CA ASN A 67 10.92 10.58 4.54
C ASN A 67 10.57 9.08 4.70
N GLY A 68 9.95 8.48 3.69
CA GLY A 68 9.62 7.06 3.64
C GLY A 68 10.86 6.18 3.76
N LYS A 69 10.73 5.09 4.52
CA LYS A 69 11.76 4.07 4.71
C LYS A 69 11.16 2.70 4.43
N MET A 70 11.97 1.82 3.85
CA MET A 70 11.64 0.43 3.60
C MET A 70 12.61 -0.47 4.35
N GLU A 71 12.09 -1.48 5.03
CA GLU A 71 12.85 -2.57 5.64
C GLU A 71 12.36 -3.90 5.07
N VAL A 72 13.29 -4.80 4.74
CA VAL A 72 12.99 -6.16 4.30
C VAL A 72 13.59 -7.14 5.31
N LYS A 73 12.73 -7.92 5.98
CA LYS A 73 13.16 -8.86 7.01
C LYS A 73 12.26 -10.09 7.02
N ASN A 74 12.88 -11.28 7.01
CA ASN A 74 12.18 -12.56 7.10
C ASN A 74 11.03 -12.73 6.06
N GLY A 75 11.23 -12.26 4.83
CA GLY A 75 10.22 -12.34 3.76
C GLY A 75 9.04 -11.37 3.93
N LEU A 76 9.20 -10.36 4.79
CA LEU A 76 8.23 -9.27 4.97
C LEU A 76 8.87 -7.95 4.55
N ILE A 77 8.08 -7.12 3.87
CA ILE A 77 8.42 -5.73 3.54
C ILE A 77 7.64 -4.84 4.50
N THR A 78 8.35 -3.96 5.19
CA THR A 78 7.74 -2.90 6.01
C THR A 78 8.05 -1.56 5.39
N ILE A 79 7.02 -0.74 5.16
CA ILE A 79 7.16 0.65 4.76
C ILE A 79 6.71 1.52 5.94
N THR A 80 7.52 2.51 6.29
CA THR A 80 7.20 3.53 7.30
C THR A 80 7.43 4.91 6.74
N SER A 81 6.65 5.91 7.14
CA SER A 81 6.93 7.31 6.81
C SER A 81 6.48 8.24 7.93
N ASP A 82 6.92 9.50 7.89
CA ASP A 82 6.44 10.52 8.82
C ASP A 82 5.03 11.04 8.49
N PHE A 83 4.36 10.49 7.47
CA PHE A 83 3.01 10.90 7.08
C PHE A 83 2.01 10.58 8.20
N PRO A 84 1.28 11.57 8.73
CA PRO A 84 0.34 11.35 9.82
C PRO A 84 -0.97 10.73 9.31
N ILE A 85 -1.46 9.70 10.01
CA ILE A 85 -2.76 9.08 9.76
C ILE A 85 -3.84 9.91 10.47
N VAL A 86 -4.64 10.64 9.69
CA VAL A 86 -5.79 11.42 10.18
C VAL A 86 -6.98 11.19 9.25
N TYR A 87 -8.06 10.62 9.79
CA TYR A 87 -9.27 10.32 9.03
C TYR A 87 -10.53 10.53 9.88
N GLU A 88 -11.64 10.88 9.23
CA GLU A 88 -12.89 11.16 9.94
C GLU A 88 -13.87 9.99 9.92
N ASP A 89 -13.82 9.15 8.86
CA ASP A 89 -14.81 8.10 8.63
C ASP A 89 -14.15 6.73 8.51
N SER A 90 -13.27 6.54 7.52
CA SER A 90 -12.55 5.29 7.32
C SER A 90 -11.14 5.52 6.77
N MET A 91 -10.34 4.46 6.78
CA MET A 91 -9.05 4.42 6.11
C MET A 91 -8.81 3.05 5.48
N GLY A 92 -7.95 3.00 4.46
CA GLY A 92 -7.61 1.78 3.74
C GLY A 92 -6.13 1.71 3.39
N TYR A 93 -5.57 0.51 3.44
CA TYR A 93 -4.29 0.15 2.86
C TYR A 93 -4.54 -0.73 1.65
N SER A 94 -3.76 -0.55 0.60
CA SER A 94 -3.70 -1.48 -0.52
C SER A 94 -2.25 -1.71 -0.94
N VAL A 95 -1.92 -2.95 -1.26
CA VAL A 95 -0.61 -3.36 -1.78
C VAL A 95 -0.84 -4.12 -3.07
N ILE A 96 -0.22 -3.68 -4.16
CA ILE A 96 -0.25 -4.32 -5.46
C ILE A 96 1.17 -4.77 -5.80
N ALA A 97 1.38 -6.07 -5.95
CA ALA A 97 2.61 -6.64 -6.45
C ALA A 97 2.54 -6.73 -7.98
N LYS A 98 3.61 -6.32 -8.68
CA LYS A 98 3.74 -6.41 -10.14
C LYS A 98 5.00 -7.18 -10.51
N LYS A 99 4.83 -8.27 -11.25
CA LYS A 99 5.92 -9.09 -11.77
C LYS A 99 5.84 -9.19 -13.29
N GLU A 100 6.95 -8.85 -13.94
CA GLU A 100 7.13 -9.11 -15.37
C GLU A 100 7.25 -10.61 -15.62
N GLY A 101 6.48 -11.09 -16.59
CA GLY A 101 6.63 -12.40 -17.20
C GLY A 101 6.77 -12.27 -18.72
N LEU A 102 7.04 -13.39 -19.38
CA LEU A 102 7.03 -13.50 -20.85
C LEU A 102 5.87 -14.42 -21.26
N LEU A 103 5.12 -14.02 -22.29
CA LEU A 103 4.13 -14.90 -22.91
C LEU A 103 4.81 -16.16 -23.47
N ASN A 104 4.01 -17.15 -23.88
CA ASN A 104 4.51 -18.42 -24.42
C ASN A 104 5.40 -18.27 -25.68
N ASP A 105 5.41 -17.09 -26.29
CA ASP A 105 6.31 -16.72 -27.39
C ASP A 105 7.74 -16.34 -26.93
N GLY A 106 7.97 -16.19 -25.62
CA GLY A 106 9.26 -15.86 -25.03
C GLY A 106 9.74 -14.42 -25.29
N ILE A 107 8.94 -13.57 -25.92
CA ILE A 107 9.34 -12.22 -26.37
C ILE A 107 8.38 -11.15 -25.85
N THR A 108 7.08 -11.43 -25.82
CA THR A 108 6.10 -10.43 -25.41
C THR A 108 6.03 -10.36 -23.87
N PRO A 109 6.39 -9.20 -23.28
CA PRO A 109 6.27 -9.02 -21.84
C PRO A 109 4.80 -8.89 -21.44
N TYR A 110 4.46 -9.43 -20.27
CA TYR A 110 3.18 -9.19 -19.61
C TYR A 110 3.40 -8.99 -18.11
N PHE A 111 2.49 -8.28 -17.45
CA PHE A 111 2.54 -8.07 -16.02
C PHE A 111 1.54 -8.98 -15.31
N LEU A 112 2.06 -9.85 -14.43
CA LEU A 112 1.25 -10.50 -13.42
C LEU A 112 1.06 -9.53 -12.26
N THR A 113 -0.18 -9.19 -11.98
CA THR A 113 -0.56 -8.36 -10.84
C THR A 113 -1.33 -9.19 -9.81
N ASN A 114 -1.03 -8.96 -8.53
CA ASN A 114 -1.82 -9.51 -7.43
C ASN A 114 -1.84 -8.49 -6.29
N SER A 115 -2.94 -8.40 -5.57
CA SER A 115 -3.13 -7.33 -4.58
C SER A 115 -3.78 -7.83 -3.30
N ASP A 116 -3.50 -7.10 -2.22
CA ASP A 116 -4.23 -7.19 -0.97
C ASP A 116 -4.65 -5.81 -0.50
N SER A 117 -5.74 -5.77 0.26
CA SER A 117 -6.23 -4.55 0.88
C SER A 117 -6.77 -4.83 2.28
N ASN A 118 -6.58 -3.86 3.17
CA ASN A 118 -7.10 -3.91 4.53
C ASN A 118 -7.64 -2.53 4.93
N GLY A 119 -8.81 -2.48 5.56
CA GLY A 119 -9.50 -1.23 5.85
C GLY A 119 -10.10 -1.17 7.24
N PHE A 120 -10.24 0.04 7.76
CA PHE A 120 -10.76 0.31 9.09
C PHE A 120 -11.80 1.43 9.05
N VAL A 121 -12.89 1.24 9.79
CA VAL A 121 -13.95 2.25 9.95
C VAL A 121 -13.88 2.78 11.38
N LYS A 122 -14.02 4.10 11.53
CA LYS A 122 -14.06 4.76 12.83
C LYS A 122 -15.35 4.36 13.55
N LYS A 123 -15.21 3.78 14.74
CA LYS A 123 -16.35 3.44 15.62
C LYS A 123 -16.86 4.66 16.37
#